data_AF-A0A7R9WZ92-F1
#
_entry.id   AF-A0A7R9WZ92-F1
#
_cell.length_a   1.000
_cell.length_b   1.000
_cell.length_c   1.000
_cell.angle_alpha   90.00
_cell.angle_beta   90.00
_cell.angle_gamma   90.00
#
_symmetry.space_group_name_H-M   'P 1'
#
loop_
_entity.id
_entity.type
_entity.pdbx_description
1 polymer ?
#
loop_
_entity_poly.entity_id
_entity_poly.type
_entity_poly.pdbx_seq_one_letter_code
_entity_poly.pdbx_strand_id
1 'polypeptide(L)'
;SSTITTTTSIPNKIRLAYRAQPPRDLRSRPQEKNVMLDLLEHNIGDGLCHAFYARRFFAPATVSEEVRPHAGLGLDCYVQWSSPIRRLADLQVHTVVKRFLRRQKVNQLMSQGAEIPSILTPGLLGCAVPIKTDEGTYEWDNEEYVGYGDNAIFADFFDDGDGMEELDSDINYQDGQGLARAARNVARESQIYWLYEYIRRQVTEDPDKVYKALVLGCTNPTKRQYAIYFYELGFEYRFVNADGNLSGGDVLKLKVSTVSPQNGQLLLTRVV
;
A
#
# COMPACT_ATOMS: atom_id res chain seq x y z
N SER A 1 -36.05 -29.13 -3.46
CA SER A 1 -35.74 -29.57 -2.09
C SER A 1 -34.50 -28.85 -1.62
N SER A 2 -34.68 -27.76 -0.88
CA SER A 2 -33.59 -27.03 -0.24
C SER A 2 -33.02 -27.87 0.89
N THR A 3 -31.72 -28.15 0.83
CA THR A 3 -31.00 -28.91 1.83
C THR A 3 -30.85 -28.04 3.08
N ILE A 4 -31.69 -28.25 4.09
CA ILE A 4 -31.56 -27.55 5.38
C ILE A 4 -30.34 -28.14 6.10
N THR A 5 -29.17 -27.52 5.93
CA THR A 5 -27.97 -27.88 6.69
C THR A 5 -28.16 -27.43 8.13
N THR A 6 -28.28 -28.38 9.05
CA THR A 6 -28.46 -28.13 10.49
C THR A 6 -27.12 -27.72 11.12
N THR A 7 -26.54 -26.60 10.68
CA THR A 7 -25.29 -26.10 11.23
C THR A 7 -25.59 -25.39 12.56
N THR A 8 -25.11 -25.94 13.68
CA THR A 8 -25.34 -25.41 15.04
C THR A 8 -24.63 -24.09 15.35
N SER A 9 -23.82 -23.55 14.43
CA SER A 9 -23.08 -22.29 14.61
C SER A 9 -22.66 -21.68 13.28
N ILE A 10 -22.58 -20.35 13.20
CA ILE A 10 -21.99 -19.64 12.06
C ILE A 10 -20.49 -20.00 11.97
N PRO A 11 -19.96 -20.43 10.81
CA PRO A 11 -18.52 -20.58 10.66
C PRO A 11 -17.84 -19.23 10.92
N ASN A 12 -16.76 -19.22 11.71
CA ASN A 12 -16.13 -17.97 12.13
C ASN A 12 -14.62 -18.01 11.87
N LYS A 13 -14.26 -17.87 10.60
CA LYS A 13 -12.86 -17.79 10.14
C LYS A 13 -12.55 -16.33 9.78
N ILE A 14 -11.32 -15.90 10.06
CA ILE A 14 -10.86 -14.56 9.71
C ILE A 14 -9.93 -14.64 8.48
N ARG A 15 -10.32 -13.98 7.39
CA ARG A 15 -9.51 -13.84 6.16
C ARG A 15 -8.98 -12.42 6.07
N LEU A 16 -7.66 -12.24 6.19
CA LEU A 16 -7.04 -10.92 6.27
C LEU A 16 -6.20 -10.62 5.04
N ALA A 17 -6.11 -9.34 4.68
CA ALA A 17 -5.18 -8.85 3.66
C ALA A 17 -3.74 -8.81 4.18
N TYR A 18 -3.03 -9.94 4.07
CA TYR A 18 -1.61 -10.01 4.33
C TYR A 18 -0.83 -9.25 3.26
N ARG A 19 0.00 -8.32 3.72
CA ARG A 19 0.93 -7.57 2.88
C ARG A 19 2.27 -8.30 2.89
N ALA A 20 2.55 -8.99 1.79
CA ALA A 20 3.74 -9.81 1.62
C ALA A 20 4.80 -9.07 0.79
N GLN A 21 6.06 -9.40 1.04
CA GLN A 21 7.16 -8.93 0.20
C GLN A 21 8.22 -10.04 0.14
N PRO A 22 8.56 -10.53 -1.06
CA PRO A 22 9.55 -11.59 -1.19
C PRO A 22 10.95 -11.09 -0.80
N PRO A 23 11.90 -12.03 -0.53
CA PRO A 23 13.28 -11.69 -0.25
C PRO A 23 13.93 -10.79 -1.31
N ARG A 24 14.90 -9.99 -0.89
CA ARG A 24 15.66 -9.11 -1.80
C ARG A 24 16.42 -9.95 -2.84
N ASP A 25 16.37 -9.54 -4.10
CA ASP A 25 17.13 -10.20 -5.16
C ASP A 25 18.57 -9.67 -5.23
N LEU A 26 19.42 -10.15 -4.33
CA LEU A 26 20.83 -9.75 -4.30
C LEU A 26 21.70 -10.47 -5.35
N ARG A 27 21.14 -11.44 -6.10
CA ARG A 27 21.92 -12.30 -7.00
C ARG A 27 21.94 -11.77 -8.43
N SER A 28 20.86 -11.15 -8.88
CA SER A 28 20.76 -10.68 -10.28
C SER A 28 21.69 -9.52 -10.64
N ARG A 29 22.11 -8.71 -9.66
CA ARG A 29 22.92 -7.48 -9.89
C ARG A 29 24.14 -7.42 -8.96
N PRO A 30 25.16 -8.28 -9.18
CA PRO A 30 26.31 -8.41 -8.28
C PRO A 30 27.15 -7.13 -8.17
N GLN A 31 27.33 -6.41 -9.29
CA GLN A 31 28.09 -5.15 -9.28
C GLN A 31 27.41 -4.08 -8.41
N GLU A 32 26.10 -3.88 -8.56
CA GLU A 32 25.35 -2.93 -7.74
C GLU A 32 25.28 -3.36 -6.28
N LYS A 33 25.27 -4.67 -6.01
CA LYS A 33 25.32 -5.19 -4.65
C LYS A 33 26.65 -4.82 -3.98
N ASN A 34 27.77 -4.99 -4.66
CA ASN A 34 29.08 -4.62 -4.12
C ASN A 34 29.13 -3.13 -3.82
N VAL A 35 28.74 -2.28 -4.79
CA VAL A 35 28.64 -0.82 -4.58
C VAL A 35 27.76 -0.48 -3.37
N MET A 36 26.58 -1.10 -3.26
CA MET A 36 25.68 -0.90 -2.12
C MET A 36 26.32 -1.24 -0.78
N LEU A 37 27.11 -2.33 -0.72
CA LEU A 37 27.79 -2.77 0.51
C LEU A 37 28.98 -1.87 0.85
N ASP A 38 29.79 -1.50 -0.13
CA ASP A 38 30.93 -0.60 0.06
C ASP A 38 30.49 0.77 0.60
N LEU A 39 29.36 1.30 0.07
CA LEU A 39 28.75 2.54 0.55
C LEU A 39 28.31 2.45 2.02
N LEU A 40 27.88 1.27 2.48
CA LEU A 40 27.48 1.04 3.87
C LEU A 40 28.70 0.92 4.78
N GLU A 41 29.68 0.11 4.38
CA GLU A 41 30.90 -0.17 5.15
C GLU A 41 31.67 1.12 5.45
N HIS A 42 31.77 2.01 4.46
CA HIS A 42 32.48 3.28 4.60
C HIS A 42 31.57 4.46 5.00
N ASN A 43 30.28 4.19 5.29
CA ASN A 43 29.26 5.19 5.60
C ASN A 43 29.23 6.39 4.63
N ILE A 44 29.36 6.12 3.32
CA ILE A 44 29.38 7.16 2.30
C ILE A 44 27.99 7.79 2.16
N GLY A 45 27.92 9.11 2.27
CA GLY A 45 26.67 9.86 2.16
C GLY A 45 25.69 9.57 3.29
N ASP A 46 26.20 9.27 4.50
CA ASP A 46 25.42 9.10 5.74
C ASP A 46 24.29 8.07 5.61
N GLY A 47 24.60 6.94 4.96
CA GLY A 47 23.66 5.86 4.70
C GLY A 47 22.63 6.14 3.58
N LEU A 48 22.48 7.38 3.10
CA LEU A 48 21.53 7.68 2.02
C LEU A 48 21.94 7.06 0.68
N CYS A 49 23.24 7.07 0.36
CA CYS A 49 23.75 6.41 -0.84
C CYS A 49 23.48 4.90 -0.77
N HIS A 50 23.73 4.27 0.39
CA HIS A 50 23.37 2.86 0.62
C HIS A 50 21.87 2.63 0.43
N ALA A 51 21.01 3.42 1.09
CA ALA A 51 19.56 3.28 1.01
C ALA A 51 19.02 3.42 -0.42
N PHE A 52 19.60 4.34 -1.20
CA PHE A 52 19.27 4.55 -2.61
C PHE A 52 19.56 3.34 -3.50
N TYR A 53 20.65 2.61 -3.26
CA TYR A 53 20.92 1.34 -3.94
C TYR A 53 20.08 0.20 -3.37
N ALA A 54 19.96 0.11 -2.04
CA ALA A 54 19.23 -0.95 -1.35
C ALA A 54 17.77 -1.07 -1.81
N ARG A 55 17.09 0.06 -2.02
CA ARG A 55 15.70 0.09 -2.51
C ARG A 55 15.50 -0.62 -3.86
N ARG A 56 16.55 -0.72 -4.69
CA ARG A 56 16.50 -1.34 -6.04
C ARG A 56 16.42 -2.86 -5.99
N PHE A 57 16.76 -3.46 -4.85
CA PHE A 57 16.76 -4.91 -4.65
C PHE A 57 15.45 -5.42 -4.04
N PHE A 58 14.53 -4.52 -3.69
CA PHE A 58 13.23 -4.88 -3.18
C PHE A 58 12.21 -5.05 -4.30
N ALA A 59 11.50 -6.16 -4.27
CA ALA A 59 10.28 -6.33 -5.04
C ALA A 59 9.14 -5.45 -4.45
N PRO A 60 8.14 -5.07 -5.27
CA PRO A 60 6.94 -4.45 -4.74
C PRO A 60 6.24 -5.40 -3.75
N ALA A 61 5.67 -4.83 -2.69
CA ALA A 61 4.82 -5.59 -1.77
C ALA A 61 3.48 -5.91 -2.44
N THR A 62 2.97 -7.12 -2.23
CA THR A 62 1.69 -7.60 -2.75
C THR A 62 0.73 -7.88 -1.61
N VAL A 63 -0.57 -7.72 -1.87
CA VAL A 63 -1.63 -8.05 -0.92
C VAL A 63 -2.24 -9.39 -1.31
N SER A 64 -2.42 -10.28 -0.33
CA SER A 64 -3.00 -11.61 -0.52
C SER A 64 -3.68 -12.06 0.77
N GLU A 65 -4.64 -12.96 0.65
CA GLU A 65 -5.26 -13.63 1.80
C GLU A 65 -4.40 -14.76 2.37
N GLU A 66 -3.39 -15.20 1.62
CA GLU A 66 -2.42 -16.19 2.08
C GLU A 66 -1.40 -15.54 3.02
N VAL A 67 -1.18 -16.20 4.16
CA VAL A 67 -0.14 -15.83 5.12
C VAL A 67 1.22 -15.97 4.45
N ARG A 68 1.93 -14.86 4.26
CA ARG A 68 3.25 -14.83 3.63
C ARG A 68 4.17 -13.81 4.30
N PRO A 69 5.50 -14.06 4.28
CA PRO A 69 6.47 -13.18 4.92
C PRO A 69 6.61 -11.83 4.23
N HIS A 70 7.02 -10.83 5.03
CA HIS A 70 7.39 -9.51 4.56
C HIS A 70 8.89 -9.28 4.79
N ALA A 71 9.71 -9.65 3.80
CA ALA A 71 11.18 -9.62 3.93
C ALA A 71 11.74 -8.24 4.30
N GLY A 72 11.16 -7.14 3.79
CA GLY A 72 11.62 -5.80 4.14
C GLY A 72 11.31 -5.34 5.56
N LEU A 73 10.35 -5.97 6.23
CA LEU A 73 10.03 -5.72 7.65
C LEU A 73 10.66 -6.76 8.58
N GLY A 74 11.14 -7.88 8.04
CA GLY A 74 11.67 -9.00 8.83
C GLY A 74 10.58 -9.72 9.62
N LEU A 75 9.37 -9.82 9.09
CA LEU A 75 8.21 -10.45 9.74
C LEU A 75 7.72 -11.66 8.94
N ASP A 76 7.29 -12.71 9.65
CA ASP A 76 6.72 -13.94 9.06
C ASP A 76 5.36 -13.69 8.40
N CYS A 77 4.61 -12.69 8.89
CA CYS A 77 3.41 -12.18 8.28
C CYS A 77 3.16 -10.73 8.73
N TYR A 78 2.42 -9.97 7.93
CA TYR A 78 2.08 -8.59 8.26
C TYR A 78 0.75 -8.19 7.64
N VAL A 79 -0.11 -7.53 8.43
CA VAL A 79 -1.39 -6.96 7.99
C VAL A 79 -1.42 -5.48 8.33
N GLN A 80 -1.87 -4.66 7.38
CA GLN A 80 -2.08 -3.24 7.60
C GLN A 80 -3.50 -2.98 8.10
N TRP A 81 -3.61 -2.35 9.27
CA TRP A 81 -4.90 -2.10 9.92
C TRP A 81 -4.89 -0.85 10.82
N SER A 82 -3.80 -0.08 10.83
CA SER A 82 -3.62 1.05 11.74
C SER A 82 -4.08 2.39 11.15
N SER A 83 -4.57 2.42 9.91
CA SER A 83 -4.96 3.65 9.21
C SER A 83 -6.31 3.54 8.46
N PRO A 84 -7.39 3.02 9.08
CA PRO A 84 -8.67 2.76 8.41
C PRO A 84 -9.37 4.02 7.87
N ILE A 85 -9.11 5.20 8.44
CA ILE A 85 -9.71 6.47 7.97
C ILE A 85 -9.14 6.91 6.60
N ARG A 86 -7.89 6.52 6.29
CA ARG A 86 -7.15 7.03 5.12
C ARG A 86 -6.69 5.94 4.14
N ARG A 87 -6.93 4.66 4.45
CA ARG A 87 -6.60 3.52 3.59
C ARG A 87 -7.78 2.56 3.55
N LEU A 88 -8.32 2.35 2.35
CA LEU A 88 -9.44 1.44 2.13
C LEU A 88 -9.12 0.01 2.58
N ALA A 89 -7.92 -0.50 2.29
CA ALA A 89 -7.50 -1.83 2.71
C ALA A 89 -7.52 -2.01 4.25
N ASP A 90 -7.02 -1.02 4.99
CA ASP A 90 -7.08 -1.04 6.47
C ASP A 90 -8.54 -1.01 6.96
N LEU A 91 -9.44 -0.29 6.27
CA LEU A 91 -10.88 -0.26 6.59
C LEU A 91 -11.54 -1.62 6.32
N GLN A 92 -11.23 -2.27 5.20
CA GLN A 92 -11.72 -3.62 4.88
C GLN A 92 -11.29 -4.63 5.96
N VAL A 93 -10.04 -4.57 6.40
CA VAL A 93 -9.55 -5.40 7.53
C VAL A 93 -10.34 -5.12 8.81
N HIS A 94 -10.64 -3.85 9.12
CA HIS A 94 -11.49 -3.51 10.28
C HIS A 94 -12.90 -4.08 10.16
N THR A 95 -13.49 -4.07 8.96
CA THR A 95 -14.80 -4.66 8.70
C THR A 95 -14.79 -6.17 8.99
N VAL A 96 -13.80 -6.90 8.46
CA VAL A 96 -13.67 -8.36 8.70
C VAL A 96 -13.49 -8.67 10.19
N VAL A 97 -12.63 -7.94 10.90
CA VAL A 97 -12.44 -8.12 12.36
C VAL A 97 -13.75 -7.88 13.12
N LYS A 98 -14.50 -6.83 12.78
CA LYS A 98 -15.80 -6.55 13.42
C LYS A 98 -16.82 -7.65 13.13
N ARG A 99 -16.88 -8.14 11.89
CA ARG A 99 -17.76 -9.27 11.50
C ARG A 99 -17.40 -10.54 12.27
N PHE A 100 -16.11 -10.85 12.41
CA PHE A 100 -15.63 -11.98 13.21
C PHE A 100 -16.10 -11.91 14.68
N LEU A 101 -15.93 -10.74 15.32
CA LEU A 101 -16.36 -10.54 16.71
C LEU A 101 -17.88 -10.64 16.89
N ARG A 102 -18.65 -10.12 15.91
CA ARG A 102 -20.12 -10.22 15.94
C ARG A 102 -20.61 -11.65 15.73
N ARG A 103 -20.05 -12.38 14.76
CA ARG A 103 -20.33 -13.81 14.55
C ARG A 103 -20.00 -14.63 15.80
N GLN A 104 -18.87 -14.34 16.46
CA GLN A 104 -18.52 -14.97 17.74
C GLN A 104 -19.59 -14.72 18.81
N LYS A 105 -20.12 -13.49 18.89
CA LYS A 105 -21.19 -13.15 19.84
C LYS A 105 -22.51 -13.83 19.50
N VAL A 106 -22.88 -13.92 18.22
CA VAL A 106 -24.09 -14.63 17.78
C VAL A 106 -23.99 -16.12 18.12
N ASN A 107 -22.85 -16.76 17.85
CA ASN A 107 -22.63 -18.17 18.22
C ASN A 107 -22.77 -18.40 19.74
N GLN A 108 -22.31 -17.45 20.57
CA GLN A 108 -22.51 -17.52 22.02
C GLN A 108 -24.00 -17.41 22.38
N LEU A 109 -24.75 -16.49 21.78
CA LEU A 109 -26.19 -16.34 22.04
C LEU A 109 -26.96 -17.59 21.61
N MET A 110 -26.63 -18.16 20.44
CA MET A 110 -27.21 -19.41 19.95
C MET A 110 -26.98 -20.57 20.93
N SER A 111 -25.74 -20.70 21.43
CA SER A 111 -25.41 -21.75 22.42
C SER A 111 -26.16 -21.60 23.75
N GLN A 112 -26.64 -20.39 24.05
CA GLN A 112 -27.41 -20.07 25.26
C GLN A 112 -28.93 -20.10 25.02
N GLY A 113 -29.38 -20.34 23.78
CA GLY A 113 -30.78 -20.26 23.40
C GLY A 113 -31.36 -18.83 23.53
N ALA A 114 -30.52 -17.81 23.50
CA ALA A 114 -30.92 -16.41 23.62
C ALA A 114 -31.42 -15.85 22.29
N GLU A 115 -32.27 -14.82 22.35
CA GLU A 115 -32.66 -14.07 21.16
C GLU A 115 -31.47 -13.28 20.58
N ILE A 116 -31.40 -13.24 19.26
CA ILE A 116 -30.38 -12.49 18.54
C ILE A 116 -30.90 -11.05 18.36
N PRO A 117 -30.15 -10.02 18.79
CA PRO A 117 -30.59 -8.64 18.66
C PRO A 117 -30.86 -8.24 17.21
N SER A 118 -32.01 -7.62 16.95
CA SER A 118 -32.44 -7.17 15.61
C SER A 118 -31.52 -6.12 14.97
N ILE A 119 -30.65 -5.47 15.76
CA ILE A 119 -29.62 -4.55 15.24
C ILE A 119 -28.54 -5.28 14.41
N LEU A 120 -28.37 -6.60 14.58
CA LEU A 120 -27.43 -7.38 13.81
C LEU A 120 -28.05 -7.71 12.45
N THR A 121 -27.64 -6.96 11.43
CA THR A 121 -28.07 -7.18 10.05
C THR A 121 -27.10 -8.09 9.30
N PRO A 122 -27.52 -8.69 8.17
CA PRO A 122 -26.64 -9.52 7.36
C PRO A 122 -25.34 -8.83 6.95
N GLY A 123 -25.38 -7.55 6.55
CA GLY A 123 -24.18 -6.77 6.21
C GLY A 123 -23.20 -6.56 7.38
N LEU A 124 -23.69 -6.56 8.63
CA LEU A 124 -22.85 -6.46 9.83
C LEU A 124 -22.19 -7.79 10.22
N LEU A 125 -22.72 -8.92 9.75
CA LEU A 125 -22.17 -10.26 9.94
C LEU A 125 -21.35 -10.76 8.75
N GLY A 126 -21.64 -10.28 7.53
CA GLY A 126 -21.08 -10.80 6.28
C GLY A 126 -21.71 -12.14 5.86
N CYS A 127 -22.93 -12.41 6.34
CA CYS A 127 -23.73 -13.62 6.07
C CYS A 127 -25.17 -13.41 6.55
N ALA A 128 -26.07 -14.35 6.25
CA ALA A 128 -27.42 -14.41 6.82
C ALA A 128 -27.43 -14.42 8.36
N VAL A 129 -28.47 -13.85 8.96
CA VAL A 129 -28.69 -13.80 10.41
C VAL A 129 -29.60 -14.96 10.82
N PRO A 130 -29.21 -15.83 11.77
CA PRO A 130 -30.08 -16.91 12.20
C PRO A 130 -31.29 -16.39 13.00
N ILE A 131 -32.45 -16.99 12.78
CA ILE A 131 -33.72 -16.66 13.45
C ILE A 131 -34.07 -17.79 14.42
N LYS A 132 -34.42 -17.42 15.67
CA LYS A 132 -34.84 -18.40 16.67
C LYS A 132 -36.30 -18.82 16.42
N THR A 133 -36.57 -20.11 16.34
CA THR A 133 -37.91 -20.68 16.17
C THR A 133 -38.61 -20.85 17.53
N ASP A 134 -39.93 -21.06 17.49
CA ASP A 134 -40.74 -21.37 18.68
C ASP A 134 -40.29 -22.67 19.38
N GLU A 135 -39.66 -23.58 18.64
CA GLU A 135 -39.10 -24.84 19.15
C GLU A 135 -37.73 -24.66 19.82
N GLY A 136 -37.19 -23.44 19.84
CA GLY A 136 -35.89 -23.10 20.42
C GLY A 136 -34.69 -23.48 19.54
N THR A 137 -34.94 -23.87 18.28
CA THR A 137 -33.92 -24.09 17.25
C THR A 137 -33.62 -22.79 16.50
N TYR A 138 -32.61 -22.80 15.62
CA TYR A 138 -32.26 -21.64 14.79
C TYR A 138 -32.34 -22.02 13.31
N GLU A 139 -33.04 -21.21 12.53
CA GLU A 139 -33.17 -21.33 11.08
C GLU A 139 -32.44 -20.19 10.36
N TRP A 140 -32.09 -20.42 9.10
CA TRP A 140 -31.31 -19.49 8.28
C TRP A 140 -32.16 -19.00 7.12
N ASP A 141 -32.40 -17.69 7.06
CA ASP A 141 -33.00 -17.07 5.88
C ASP A 141 -31.88 -16.63 4.92
N ASN A 142 -31.63 -17.45 3.90
CA ASN A 142 -30.59 -17.18 2.90
C ASN A 142 -31.05 -16.20 1.81
N GLU A 143 -32.34 -15.84 1.73
CA GLU A 143 -32.85 -14.93 0.69
C GLU A 143 -32.52 -13.45 0.98
N GLU A 144 -32.19 -13.10 2.23
CA GLU A 144 -32.01 -11.70 2.65
C GLU A 144 -30.55 -11.17 2.50
N TYR A 145 -29.55 -12.04 2.37
CA TYR A 145 -28.15 -11.60 2.19
C TYR A 145 -27.76 -11.46 0.71
N VAL A 146 -28.05 -10.28 0.15
CA VAL A 146 -27.45 -9.84 -1.10
C VAL A 146 -26.13 -9.16 -0.76
N GLY A 147 -25.00 -9.78 -1.09
CA GLY A 147 -23.68 -9.14 -0.91
C GLY A 147 -23.64 -7.77 -1.60
N TYR A 148 -22.78 -6.87 -1.13
CA TYR A 148 -22.64 -5.51 -1.69
C TYR A 148 -22.17 -5.47 -3.18
N GLY A 149 -22.08 -6.61 -3.85
CA GLY A 149 -21.63 -6.83 -5.22
C GLY A 149 -22.68 -6.66 -6.32
N ASP A 150 -23.96 -6.43 -5.99
CA ASP A 150 -25.03 -6.18 -6.97
C ASP A 150 -25.01 -4.76 -7.57
N ASN A 151 -23.83 -4.26 -7.90
CA ASN A 151 -23.71 -3.41 -9.07
C ASN A 151 -23.79 -4.35 -10.28
N ALA A 152 -24.84 -4.20 -11.08
CA ALA A 152 -25.23 -5.02 -12.25
C ALA A 152 -24.19 -5.21 -13.38
N ILE A 153 -22.91 -4.93 -13.12
CA ILE A 153 -21.77 -5.15 -14.02
C ILE A 153 -21.06 -6.50 -13.72
N PHE A 154 -21.26 -7.09 -12.54
CA PHE A 154 -20.53 -8.31 -12.12
C PHE A 154 -21.43 -9.50 -11.75
N ALA A 155 -22.75 -9.41 -11.94
CA ALA A 155 -23.71 -10.47 -11.62
C ALA A 155 -23.45 -11.79 -12.39
N ASP A 156 -22.79 -11.73 -13.54
CA ASP A 156 -22.57 -12.90 -14.41
C ASP A 156 -21.39 -13.82 -13.99
N PHE A 157 -20.76 -13.59 -12.83
CA PHE A 157 -19.57 -14.35 -12.39
C PHE A 157 -19.77 -15.26 -11.17
N PHE A 158 -20.96 -15.33 -10.57
CA PHE A 158 -21.22 -16.14 -9.39
C PHE A 158 -22.08 -17.36 -9.72
N ASP A 159 -21.50 -18.54 -9.50
CA ASP A 159 -22.08 -19.88 -9.70
C ASP A 159 -23.00 -20.24 -8.51
N ASP A 160 -24.10 -20.94 -8.81
CA ASP A 160 -25.18 -21.33 -7.88
C ASP A 160 -24.75 -22.42 -6.86
N GLY A 161 -23.81 -22.13 -5.97
CA GLY A 161 -23.27 -23.09 -5.01
C GLY A 161 -23.08 -22.56 -3.58
N ASP A 162 -23.81 -23.14 -2.63
CA ASP A 162 -23.58 -23.12 -1.17
C ASP A 162 -23.24 -21.76 -0.51
N GLY A 163 -24.26 -20.92 -0.30
CA GLY A 163 -24.19 -19.61 0.39
C GLY A 163 -23.69 -19.61 1.85
N MET A 164 -23.28 -20.76 2.41
CA MET A 164 -22.65 -20.89 3.74
C MET A 164 -21.13 -21.10 3.69
N GLU A 165 -20.52 -21.42 2.53
CA GLU A 165 -19.07 -21.62 2.43
C GLU A 165 -18.30 -20.33 2.09
N GLU A 166 -18.96 -19.32 1.53
CA GLU A 166 -18.36 -18.03 1.15
C GLU A 166 -18.77 -16.88 2.09
N LEU A 167 -18.32 -16.98 3.35
CA LEU A 167 -18.34 -15.83 4.26
C LEU A 167 -17.55 -14.65 3.70
N ASP A 168 -18.07 -13.43 3.90
CA ASP A 168 -17.40 -12.20 3.48
C ASP A 168 -17.14 -12.13 1.96
N SER A 169 -17.96 -12.79 1.14
CA SER A 169 -17.87 -12.77 -0.33
C SER A 169 -17.93 -11.38 -0.96
N ASP A 170 -18.48 -10.40 -0.23
CA ASP A 170 -18.56 -9.00 -0.62
C ASP A 170 -17.26 -8.20 -0.38
N ILE A 171 -16.23 -8.81 0.22
CA ILE A 171 -14.94 -8.16 0.47
C ILE A 171 -13.87 -8.72 -0.46
N ASN A 172 -13.51 -7.92 -1.46
CA ASN A 172 -12.34 -8.15 -2.29
C ASN A 172 -11.23 -7.13 -1.98
N TYR A 173 -10.09 -7.59 -1.49
CA TYR A 173 -8.94 -6.74 -1.14
C TYR A 173 -8.21 -6.14 -2.36
N GLN A 174 -8.57 -6.57 -3.58
CA GLN A 174 -8.12 -5.95 -4.82
C GLN A 174 -8.99 -4.76 -5.25
N ASP A 175 -10.18 -4.61 -4.65
CA ASP A 175 -11.10 -3.54 -5.01
C ASP A 175 -10.56 -2.17 -4.62
N GLY A 176 -10.90 -1.17 -5.44
CA GLY A 176 -10.46 0.21 -5.24
C GLY A 176 -8.96 0.46 -5.47
N GLN A 177 -8.15 -0.56 -5.83
CA GLN A 177 -6.73 -0.36 -6.13
C GLN A 177 -6.50 0.60 -7.31
N GLY A 178 -7.35 0.53 -8.33
CA GLY A 178 -7.32 1.44 -9.48
C GLY A 178 -7.54 2.90 -9.06
N LEU A 179 -8.58 3.16 -8.26
CA LEU A 179 -8.89 4.49 -7.71
C LEU A 179 -7.76 4.98 -6.79
N ALA A 180 -7.25 4.13 -5.92
CA ALA A 180 -6.13 4.46 -5.03
C ALA A 180 -4.84 4.77 -5.82
N ARG A 181 -4.63 4.14 -6.99
CA ARG A 181 -3.51 4.46 -7.88
C ARG A 181 -3.71 5.81 -8.56
N ALA A 182 -4.91 6.08 -9.08
CA ALA A 182 -5.23 7.37 -9.69
C ALA A 182 -5.07 8.53 -8.69
N ALA A 183 -5.61 8.39 -7.47
CA ALA A 183 -5.48 9.39 -6.41
C ALA A 183 -4.01 9.67 -6.04
N ARG A 184 -3.17 8.63 -5.96
CA ARG A 184 -1.72 8.78 -5.72
C ARG A 184 -1.01 9.55 -6.83
N ASN A 185 -1.39 9.33 -8.09
CA ASN A 185 -0.81 10.07 -9.21
C ASN A 185 -1.15 11.55 -9.12
N VAL A 186 -2.43 11.89 -8.90
CA VAL A 186 -2.87 13.29 -8.77
C VAL A 186 -2.19 13.97 -7.57
N ALA A 187 -2.11 13.29 -6.42
CA ALA A 187 -1.41 13.80 -5.24
C ALA A 187 0.08 14.08 -5.54
N ARG A 188 0.75 13.18 -6.27
CA ARG A 188 2.15 13.36 -6.66
C ARG A 188 2.34 14.57 -7.58
N GLU A 189 1.52 14.72 -8.60
CA GLU A 189 1.60 15.88 -9.51
C GLU A 189 1.36 17.20 -8.77
N SER A 190 0.38 17.21 -7.85
CA SER A 190 0.12 18.38 -7.00
C SER A 190 1.32 18.71 -6.09
N GLN A 191 1.95 17.71 -5.47
CA GLN A 191 3.14 17.90 -4.65
C GLN A 191 4.32 18.44 -5.46
N ILE A 192 4.56 17.91 -6.66
CA ILE A 192 5.62 18.40 -7.55
C ILE A 192 5.37 19.86 -7.95
N TYR A 193 4.13 20.20 -8.31
CA TYR A 193 3.75 21.56 -8.64
C TYR A 193 4.10 22.54 -7.51
N TRP A 194 3.65 22.23 -6.28
CA TRP A 194 3.89 23.13 -5.14
C TRP A 194 5.36 23.20 -4.72
N LEU A 195 6.11 22.10 -4.85
CA LEU A 195 7.55 22.10 -4.63
C LEU A 195 8.25 23.04 -5.63
N TYR A 196 7.89 22.96 -6.91
CA TYR A 196 8.51 23.80 -7.94
C TYR A 196 8.06 25.26 -7.83
N GLU A 197 6.83 25.50 -7.42
CA GLU A 197 6.35 26.86 -7.15
C GLU A 197 7.08 27.47 -5.95
N TYR A 198 7.35 26.68 -4.90
CA TYR A 198 8.21 27.11 -3.79
C TYR A 198 9.61 27.46 -4.28
N ILE A 199 10.27 26.59 -5.05
CA ILE A 199 11.60 26.86 -5.62
C ILE A 199 11.59 28.12 -6.50
N ARG A 200 10.58 28.28 -7.36
CA ARG A 200 10.42 29.46 -8.24
C ARG A 200 10.37 30.75 -7.42
N ARG A 201 9.60 30.78 -6.34
CA ARG A 201 9.51 31.96 -5.44
C ARG A 201 10.84 32.24 -4.77
N GLN A 202 11.53 31.20 -4.27
CA GLN A 202 12.84 31.34 -3.62
C GLN A 202 13.89 31.92 -4.58
N VAL A 203 13.92 31.46 -5.83
CA VAL A 203 14.86 31.97 -6.86
C VAL A 203 14.46 33.36 -7.36
N THR A 204 13.18 33.73 -7.30
CA THR A 204 12.74 35.09 -7.64
C THR A 204 13.20 36.11 -6.58
N GLU A 205 13.19 35.71 -5.31
CA GLU A 205 13.65 36.53 -4.19
C GLU A 205 15.19 36.61 -4.11
N ASP A 206 15.86 35.48 -4.27
CA ASP A 206 17.33 35.37 -4.31
C ASP A 206 17.77 34.60 -5.56
N PRO A 207 18.03 35.30 -6.69
CA PRO A 207 18.49 34.69 -7.93
C PRO A 207 19.82 33.94 -7.81
N ASP A 208 20.63 34.29 -6.81
CA ASP A 208 21.94 33.70 -6.57
C ASP A 208 21.90 32.55 -5.56
N LYS A 209 20.71 32.16 -5.09
CA LYS A 209 20.53 31.06 -4.15
C LYS A 209 21.18 29.78 -4.66
N VAL A 210 22.10 29.25 -3.86
CA VAL A 210 22.82 28.00 -4.12
C VAL A 210 22.28 26.90 -3.22
N TYR A 211 21.84 25.81 -3.84
CA TYR A 211 21.42 24.61 -3.15
C TYR A 211 22.58 23.61 -3.04
N LYS A 212 22.68 22.93 -1.91
CA LYS A 212 23.58 21.79 -1.74
C LYS A 212 22.81 20.50 -2.00
N ALA A 213 23.37 19.62 -2.84
CA ALA A 213 22.78 18.32 -3.12
C ALA A 213 23.81 17.21 -2.98
N LEU A 214 23.42 16.11 -2.34
CA LEU A 214 24.23 14.90 -2.21
C LEU A 214 24.04 14.03 -3.45
N VAL A 215 25.12 13.55 -4.06
CA VAL A 215 25.07 12.53 -5.12
C VAL A 215 24.80 11.17 -4.47
N LEU A 216 23.63 10.59 -4.75
CA LEU A 216 23.25 9.28 -4.22
C LEU A 216 23.89 8.14 -5.01
N GLY A 217 24.03 8.31 -6.33
CA GLY A 217 24.65 7.32 -7.20
C GLY A 217 24.32 7.52 -8.67
N CYS A 218 25.02 6.78 -9.54
CA CYS A 218 24.80 6.83 -10.97
C CYS A 218 23.51 6.08 -11.36
N THR A 219 22.67 6.71 -12.18
CA THR A 219 21.46 6.08 -12.75
C THR A 219 21.64 5.70 -14.21
N ASN A 220 22.46 6.45 -14.95
CA ASN A 220 22.79 6.14 -16.34
C ASN A 220 24.22 6.63 -16.66
N PRO A 221 25.20 5.72 -16.72
CA PRO A 221 26.59 6.08 -17.00
C PRO A 221 26.78 6.74 -18.38
N THR A 222 26.12 6.23 -19.42
CA THR A 222 26.23 6.74 -20.80
C THR A 222 25.78 8.19 -20.90
N LYS A 223 24.72 8.58 -20.17
CA LYS A 223 24.20 9.94 -20.13
C LYS A 223 24.81 10.81 -19.04
N ARG A 224 25.78 10.29 -18.26
CA ARG A 224 26.28 10.93 -17.02
C ARG A 224 25.15 11.44 -16.13
N GLN A 225 24.12 10.60 -15.96
CA GLN A 225 22.95 10.92 -15.15
C GLN A 225 23.10 10.30 -13.76
N TYR A 226 22.87 11.12 -12.75
CA TYR A 226 23.01 10.79 -11.34
C TYR A 226 21.72 11.11 -10.61
N ALA A 227 21.38 10.32 -9.60
CA ALA A 227 20.39 10.72 -8.61
C ALA A 227 21.07 11.62 -7.58
N ILE A 228 20.49 12.79 -7.34
CA ILE A 228 20.94 13.73 -6.33
C ILE A 228 19.83 13.97 -5.31
N TYR A 229 20.18 14.28 -4.07
CA TYR A 229 19.25 14.54 -2.99
C TYR A 229 19.45 15.93 -2.39
N PHE A 230 18.38 16.72 -2.34
CA PHE A 230 18.36 18.03 -1.71
C PHE A 230 17.85 17.91 -0.28
N TYR A 231 18.75 18.03 0.71
CA TYR A 231 18.37 17.92 2.12
C TYR A 231 17.33 18.97 2.54
N GLU A 232 17.53 20.24 2.17
CA GLU A 232 16.63 21.35 2.51
C GLU A 232 15.21 21.13 1.96
N LEU A 233 15.11 20.50 0.79
CA LEU A 233 13.86 20.35 0.05
C LEU A 233 13.25 18.95 0.18
N GLY A 234 13.97 18.00 0.75
CA GLY A 234 13.51 16.64 1.01
C GLY A 234 13.21 15.80 -0.24
N PHE A 235 13.81 16.10 -1.40
CA PHE A 235 13.50 15.38 -2.66
C PHE A 235 14.73 14.91 -3.43
N GLU A 236 14.51 13.83 -4.21
CA GLU A 236 15.47 13.25 -5.14
C GLU A 236 15.22 13.77 -6.57
N TYR A 237 16.30 14.11 -7.29
CA TYR A 237 16.24 14.59 -8.67
C TYR A 237 17.24 13.87 -9.57
N ARG A 238 16.90 13.69 -10.86
CA ARG A 238 17.82 13.12 -11.85
C ARG A 238 18.64 14.23 -12.52
N PHE A 239 19.87 14.39 -12.08
CA PHE A 239 20.78 15.40 -12.58
C PHE A 239 21.71 14.84 -13.66
N VAL A 240 21.90 15.58 -14.75
CA VAL A 240 22.88 15.26 -15.79
C VAL A 240 24.09 16.16 -15.60
N ASN A 241 25.25 15.55 -15.39
CA ASN A 241 26.50 16.29 -15.21
C ASN A 241 27.28 16.36 -16.52
N ALA A 242 27.61 17.57 -16.98
CA ALA A 242 28.41 17.77 -18.18
C ALA A 242 29.89 17.39 -17.94
N ASP A 243 30.42 17.73 -16.76
CA ASP A 243 31.86 17.73 -16.48
C ASP A 243 32.31 16.51 -15.68
N GLY A 244 32.84 15.51 -16.39
CA GLY A 244 33.39 14.31 -15.78
C GLY A 244 32.36 13.43 -15.06
N ASN A 245 32.89 12.41 -14.36
CA ASN A 245 32.07 11.50 -13.58
C ASN A 245 31.97 11.96 -12.12
N LEU A 246 30.83 11.67 -11.49
CA LEU A 246 30.57 11.93 -10.08
C LEU A 246 30.52 10.61 -9.32
N SER A 247 30.91 10.65 -8.06
CA SER A 247 30.84 9.51 -7.14
C SER A 247 29.69 9.67 -6.16
N GLY A 248 29.15 8.55 -5.67
CA GLY A 248 28.24 8.59 -4.53
C GLY A 248 28.93 9.23 -3.33
N GLY A 249 28.24 10.11 -2.62
CA GLY A 249 28.81 10.87 -1.50
C GLY A 249 29.27 12.29 -1.85
N ASP A 250 29.48 12.59 -3.13
CA ASP A 250 29.86 13.93 -3.57
C ASP A 250 28.77 14.95 -3.21
N VAL A 251 29.18 16.15 -2.76
CA VAL A 251 28.27 17.26 -2.48
C VAL A 251 28.41 18.31 -3.57
N LEU A 252 27.33 18.52 -4.32
CA LEU A 252 27.25 19.52 -5.38
C LEU A 252 26.68 20.83 -4.85
N LYS A 253 27.20 21.93 -5.38
CA LYS A 253 26.60 23.26 -5.28
C LYS A 253 25.86 23.54 -6.59
N LEU A 254 24.55 23.75 -6.52
CA LEU A 254 23.68 23.87 -7.69
C LEU A 254 22.89 25.18 -7.62
N LYS A 255 22.78 25.87 -8.76
CA LYS A 255 21.81 26.96 -8.97
C LYS A 255 20.67 26.46 -9.85
N VAL A 256 19.49 27.04 -9.65
CA VAL A 256 18.33 26.79 -10.50
C VAL A 256 18.43 27.68 -11.73
N SER A 257 18.58 27.08 -12.91
CA SER A 257 18.64 27.82 -14.17
C SER A 257 17.25 28.06 -14.77
N THR A 258 16.34 27.11 -14.59
CA THR A 258 14.95 27.25 -15.05
C THR A 258 14.04 26.44 -14.15
N VAL A 259 12.87 26.97 -13.82
CA VAL A 259 11.82 26.24 -13.11
C VAL A 259 10.45 26.65 -13.66
N SER A 260 9.65 25.66 -14.03
CA SER A 260 8.28 25.82 -14.51
C SER A 260 7.38 24.83 -13.77
N PRO A 261 6.62 25.30 -12.76
CA PRO A 261 5.69 24.46 -12.01
C PRO A 261 4.60 23.84 -12.90
N GLN A 262 4.05 24.62 -13.84
CA GLN A 262 2.97 24.17 -14.73
C GLN A 262 3.41 23.02 -15.65
N ASN A 263 4.66 23.05 -16.10
CA ASN A 263 5.23 22.04 -16.99
C ASN A 263 5.94 20.91 -16.23
N GLY A 264 6.02 20.96 -14.90
CA GLY A 264 6.80 20.01 -14.11
C GLY A 264 8.28 20.01 -14.49
N GLN A 265 8.85 21.16 -14.84
CA GLN A 265 10.25 21.29 -15.25
C GLN A 265 11.09 22.00 -14.20
N LEU A 266 12.26 21.45 -13.92
CA LEU A 266 13.31 22.05 -13.09
C LEU A 266 14.64 21.76 -13.79
N LEU A 267 15.46 22.78 -14.03
CA LEU A 267 16.80 22.67 -14.56
C LEU A 267 17.79 23.27 -13.56
N LEU A 268 18.91 22.58 -13.41
CA LEU A 268 19.92 22.88 -12.42
C LEU A 268 21.27 22.98 -13.13
N THR A 269 22.10 23.90 -12.66
CA THR A 269 23.46 24.09 -13.17
C THR A 269 24.43 24.04 -12.00
N ARG A 270 25.54 23.32 -12.19
CA ARG A 270 26.60 23.23 -11.17
C ARG A 270 27.34 24.57 -11.08
N VAL A 271 27.54 25.02 -9.85
CA VAL A 271 28.45 26.13 -9.55
C VAL A 271 29.82 25.52 -9.29
N VAL A 272 30.82 25.95 -10.06
CA VAL A 272 32.24 25.58 -9.88
C VAL A 272 32.83 26.44 -8.77
#